data_AF-A0A951WN54-F1
#
_entry.id   AF-A0A951WN54-F1
#
_cell.length_a   1.000
_cell.length_b   1.000
_cell.length_c   1.000
_cell.angle_alpha   90.00
_cell.angle_beta   90.00
_cell.angle_gamma   90.00
#
_symmetry.space_group_name_H-M   'P 1'
#
loop_
_entity.id
_entity.type
_entity.pdbx_description
1 polymer ?
#
loop_
_entity_poly.entity_id
_entity_poly.type
_entity_poly.pdbx_seq_one_letter_code
_entity_poly.pdbx_strand_id
1 'polypeptide(L)'
;GGLIDAGTDLTIMKELINSSVLVGRNLNCAKGSSIIGGQLFIQNHCNAFNLGSSLGVATQIHMGPHSLIFQKLKRLTTVSEHLQENLDALNISKIRAKTLNVSHEEKEKLRIQLDSAIETLQTEKEAISEQLNELQEELKKYRPIYLRIAGAVYPGVKIVFGQHQFDIIEPFKQVEFYLHPVQQKICYRALKTS
;
A
#
# COMPACT_ATOMS: atom_id res chain seq x y z
N GLY A 1 -8.83 -0.59 27.29
CA GLY A 1 -7.86 0.46 26.94
C GLY A 1 -8.55 1.45 26.04
N GLY A 2 -8.34 2.75 26.27
CA GLY A 2 -8.86 3.81 25.39
C GLY A 2 -8.11 3.86 24.07
N LEU A 3 -8.74 4.46 23.06
CA LEU A 3 -8.11 4.79 21.78
C LEU A 3 -7.28 6.07 21.96
N ILE A 4 -6.00 6.01 21.62
CA ILE A 4 -5.13 7.19 21.56
C ILE A 4 -4.94 7.54 20.09
N ASP A 5 -5.42 8.71 19.67
CA ASP A 5 -5.20 9.24 18.32
C ASP A 5 -4.24 10.42 18.38
N ALA A 6 -3.05 10.24 17.80
CA ALA A 6 -2.02 11.28 17.77
C ALA A 6 -2.16 12.24 16.58
N GLY A 7 -2.93 11.90 15.55
CA GLY A 7 -3.12 12.68 14.31
C GLY A 7 -1.86 12.91 13.44
N THR A 8 -0.66 12.89 14.04
CA THR A 8 0.63 13.17 13.40
C THR A 8 1.71 12.19 13.89
N ASP A 9 2.86 12.67 14.37
CA ASP A 9 3.91 11.84 14.96
C ASP A 9 3.61 11.55 16.44
N LEU A 10 4.04 10.38 16.92
CA LEU A 10 3.96 10.01 18.32
C LEU A 10 5.33 9.57 18.84
N THR A 11 5.69 10.05 20.03
CA THR A 11 6.92 9.64 20.72
C THR A 11 6.59 8.91 22.01
N ILE A 12 7.08 7.66 22.15
CA ILE A 12 6.95 6.86 23.38
C ILE A 12 8.23 6.99 24.19
N MET A 13 8.12 7.56 25.40
CA MET A 13 9.28 7.82 26.25
C MET A 13 9.67 6.63 27.14
N LYS A 14 8.70 5.84 27.60
CA LYS A 14 8.93 4.72 28.52
C LYS A 14 8.22 3.46 28.06
N GLU A 15 6.90 3.45 28.12
CA GLU A 15 6.14 2.27 27.77
C GLU A 15 4.76 2.60 27.22
N LEU A 16 4.26 1.70 26.39
CA LEU A 16 2.89 1.68 25.93
C LEU A 16 2.35 0.28 26.22
N ILE A 17 1.34 0.18 27.09
CA ILE A 17 0.82 -1.11 27.55
C ILE A 17 -0.66 -1.23 27.20
N ASN A 18 -1.04 -2.37 26.59
CA ASN A 18 -2.42 -2.77 26.30
C ASN A 18 -3.28 -1.63 25.74
N SER A 19 -2.75 -0.96 24.73
CA SER A 19 -3.32 0.28 24.17
C SER A 19 -3.66 0.12 22.69
N SER A 20 -4.70 0.83 22.24
CA SER A 20 -5.04 0.97 20.82
C SER A 20 -4.62 2.36 20.37
N VAL A 21 -3.69 2.46 19.42
CA VAL A 21 -3.07 3.74 19.05
C VAL A 21 -3.12 3.97 17.55
N LEU A 22 -3.57 5.16 17.16
CA LEU A 22 -3.51 5.66 15.79
C LEU A 22 -2.43 6.73 15.69
N VAL A 23 -1.49 6.54 14.77
CA VAL A 23 -0.37 7.46 14.50
C VAL A 23 -0.47 7.90 13.04
N GLY A 24 -0.77 9.19 12.84
CA GLY A 24 -0.99 9.76 11.51
C GLY A 24 0.26 9.84 10.64
N ARG A 25 1.46 9.74 11.23
CA ARG A 25 2.74 9.74 10.51
C ARG A 25 3.72 8.71 11.09
N ASN A 26 4.64 9.14 11.95
CA ASN A 26 5.76 8.31 12.42
C ASN A 26 5.64 7.99 13.91
N LEU A 27 5.97 6.76 14.30
CA LEU A 27 6.10 6.36 15.70
C LEU A 27 7.59 6.25 16.05
N ASN A 28 8.02 6.99 17.08
CA ASN A 28 9.39 6.93 17.58
C ASN A 28 9.41 6.53 19.05
N CYS A 29 10.30 5.63 19.42
CA CYS A 29 10.40 5.13 20.78
C CYS A 29 11.80 5.44 21.34
N ALA A 30 11.85 5.98 22.55
CA ALA A 30 13.10 6.30 23.23
C ALA A 30 13.91 5.04 23.56
N LYS A 31 15.21 5.19 23.83
CA LYS A 31 16.07 4.07 24.22
C LYS A 31 15.53 3.38 25.47
N GLY A 32 15.45 2.05 25.44
CA GLY A 32 14.93 1.24 26.55
C GLY A 32 13.40 1.18 26.65
N SER A 33 12.68 1.93 25.82
CA SER A 33 11.21 1.92 25.86
C SER A 33 10.61 0.63 25.30
N SER A 34 9.39 0.31 25.71
CA SER A 34 8.72 -0.95 25.35
C SER A 34 7.25 -0.76 24.96
N ILE A 35 6.84 -1.43 23.89
CA ILE A 35 5.42 -1.52 23.50
C ILE A 35 4.95 -2.95 23.81
N ILE A 36 4.00 -3.10 24.74
CA ILE A 36 3.57 -4.40 25.27
C ILE A 36 2.05 -4.51 25.18
N GLY A 37 1.58 -5.28 24.21
CA GLY A 37 0.16 -5.58 24.05
C GLY A 37 -0.65 -4.47 23.39
N GLY A 38 -1.73 -4.86 22.73
CA GLY A 38 -2.65 -3.97 22.03
C GLY A 38 -2.38 -3.87 20.54
N GLN A 39 -2.87 -2.80 19.92
CA GLN A 39 -2.85 -2.60 18.47
C GLN A 39 -2.36 -1.19 18.13
N LEU A 40 -1.39 -1.10 17.22
CA LEU A 40 -0.87 0.17 16.73
C LEU A 40 -1.12 0.26 15.23
N PHE A 41 -1.62 1.41 14.78
CA PHE A 41 -1.79 1.73 13.37
C PHE A 41 -0.94 2.94 13.05
N ILE A 42 0.03 2.76 12.15
CA ILE A 42 1.07 3.75 11.87
C ILE A 42 1.09 3.99 10.37
N GLN A 43 0.82 5.22 9.94
CA GLN A 43 0.70 5.53 8.51
C GLN A 43 2.03 5.42 7.75
N ASN A 44 3.16 5.66 8.42
CA ASN A 44 4.49 5.68 7.81
C ASN A 44 5.46 4.72 8.51
N HIS A 45 6.61 5.19 9.02
CA HIS A 45 7.63 4.33 9.62
C HIS A 45 7.55 4.30 11.15
N CYS A 46 8.05 3.20 11.71
CA CYS A 46 8.11 2.96 13.15
C CYS A 46 9.55 2.66 13.58
N ASN A 47 10.08 3.47 14.50
CA ASN A 47 11.34 3.21 15.19
C ASN A 47 11.03 2.80 16.63
N ALA A 48 10.89 1.49 16.87
CA ALA A 48 10.67 0.94 18.20
C ALA A 48 12.00 0.52 18.84
N PHE A 49 12.05 0.54 20.18
CA PHE A 49 13.17 -0.04 20.92
C PHE A 49 12.87 -1.51 21.25
N ASN A 50 11.95 -1.78 22.17
CA ASN A 50 11.43 -3.12 22.42
C ASN A 50 9.98 -3.25 21.98
N LEU A 51 9.64 -4.37 21.36
CA LEU A 51 8.29 -4.67 20.89
C LEU A 51 7.82 -6.05 21.37
N GLY A 52 6.66 -6.09 22.01
CA GLY A 52 6.17 -7.27 22.71
C GLY A 52 6.90 -7.50 24.03
N SER A 53 6.71 -8.68 24.61
CA SER A 53 7.38 -9.10 25.83
C SER A 53 7.73 -10.60 25.78
N SER A 54 8.66 -11.03 26.63
CA SER A 54 9.04 -12.44 26.78
C SER A 54 7.87 -13.34 27.21
N LEU A 55 6.79 -12.76 27.75
CA LEU A 55 5.58 -13.47 28.14
C LEU A 55 4.65 -13.77 26.95
N GLY A 56 5.02 -13.36 25.73
CA GLY A 56 4.21 -13.65 24.54
C GLY A 56 2.94 -12.80 24.43
N VAL A 57 2.92 -11.61 25.04
CA VAL A 57 1.73 -10.75 25.05
C VAL A 57 1.39 -10.32 23.62
N ALA A 58 0.18 -10.66 23.18
CA ALA A 58 -0.32 -10.38 21.84
C ALA A 58 -0.24 -8.88 21.52
N THR A 59 0.61 -8.54 20.55
CA THR A 59 0.87 -7.15 20.13
C THR A 59 0.78 -7.09 18.62
N GLN A 60 -0.02 -6.18 18.07
CA GLN A 60 -0.16 -6.04 16.62
C GLN A 60 0.28 -4.65 16.18
N ILE A 61 1.14 -4.60 15.16
CA ILE A 61 1.51 -3.36 14.50
C ILE A 61 1.06 -3.42 13.05
N HIS A 62 0.19 -2.49 12.68
CA HIS A 62 -0.24 -2.23 11.33
C HIS A 62 0.51 -1.00 10.81
N MET A 63 1.23 -1.17 9.70
CA MET A 63 1.97 -0.08 9.08
C MET A 63 1.57 0.17 7.65
N GLY A 64 1.69 1.42 7.26
CA GLY A 64 1.42 1.92 5.94
C GLY A 64 0.03 2.50 5.78
N PRO A 65 -0.24 3.10 4.61
CA PRO A 65 -1.52 3.68 4.31
C PRO A 65 -2.62 2.62 4.40
N HIS A 66 -3.74 3.05 4.95
CA HIS A 66 -4.90 2.20 5.19
C HIS A 66 -5.28 1.41 3.92
N SER A 67 -5.68 0.14 4.10
CA SER A 67 -6.00 -0.84 3.04
C SER A 67 -6.85 -0.28 1.89
N LEU A 68 -7.69 0.73 2.17
CA LEU A 68 -8.53 1.40 1.18
C LEU A 68 -7.76 2.07 0.04
N ILE A 69 -6.59 2.68 0.30
CA ILE A 69 -5.79 3.33 -0.74
C ILE A 69 -5.22 2.28 -1.71
N PHE A 70 -4.69 1.18 -1.18
CA PHE A 70 -4.21 0.06 -1.99
C PHE A 70 -5.33 -0.64 -2.76
N GLN A 71 -6.50 -0.82 -2.16
CA GLN A 71 -7.68 -1.36 -2.85
C GLN A 71 -8.14 -0.45 -3.99
N LYS A 72 -8.16 0.86 -3.76
CA LYS A 72 -8.49 1.86 -4.79
C LYS A 72 -7.49 1.82 -5.94
N LEU A 73 -6.19 1.75 -5.64
CA LEU A 73 -5.15 1.63 -6.65
C LEU A 73 -5.31 0.36 -7.48
N LYS A 74 -5.51 -0.79 -6.83
CA LYS A 74 -5.73 -2.07 -7.52
C LYS A 74 -6.95 -2.01 -8.44
N ARG A 75 -8.07 -1.48 -7.94
CA ARG A 75 -9.31 -1.33 -8.73
C ARG A 75 -9.08 -0.44 -9.95
N LEU A 76 -8.48 0.74 -9.78
CA LEU A 76 -8.24 1.67 -10.90
C LEU A 76 -7.26 1.10 -11.92
N THR A 77 -6.26 0.33 -11.48
CA THR A 77 -5.32 -0.36 -12.37
C THR A 77 -6.05 -1.38 -13.25
N THR A 78 -6.89 -2.23 -12.65
CA THR A 78 -7.70 -3.21 -13.41
C THR A 78 -8.67 -2.53 -14.38
N VAL A 79 -9.29 -1.41 -13.99
CA VAL A 79 -10.15 -0.65 -14.91
C VAL A 79 -9.34 -0.10 -16.09
N SER A 80 -8.15 0.45 -15.84
CA SER A 80 -7.27 0.98 -16.88
C SER A 80 -6.83 -0.11 -17.87
N GLU A 81 -6.50 -1.31 -17.37
CA GLU A 81 -6.16 -2.48 -18.19
C GLU A 81 -7.34 -2.87 -19.10
N HIS A 82 -8.56 -2.96 -18.58
CA HIS A 82 -9.74 -3.27 -19.39
C HIS A 82 -10.06 -2.18 -20.43
N LEU A 83 -9.89 -0.90 -20.08
CA LEU A 83 -10.05 0.19 -21.05
C LEU A 83 -9.03 0.10 -22.19
N GLN A 84 -7.79 -0.28 -21.87
CA GLN A 84 -6.75 -0.52 -22.87
C GLN A 84 -7.11 -1.69 -23.79
N GLU A 85 -7.55 -2.83 -23.23
CA GLU A 85 -8.00 -3.99 -24.02
C GLU A 85 -9.14 -3.62 -25.00
N ASN A 86 -10.11 -2.84 -24.52
CA ASN A 86 -11.24 -2.38 -25.34
C ASN A 86 -10.78 -1.43 -26.45
N LEU A 87 -9.88 -0.50 -26.16
CA LEU A 87 -9.29 0.40 -27.15
C LEU A 87 -8.54 -0.37 -28.24
N ASP A 88 -7.77 -1.38 -27.86
CA ASP A 88 -7.04 -2.22 -28.82
C ASP A 88 -8.01 -3.00 -29.72
N ALA A 89 -9.09 -3.55 -29.14
CA ALA A 89 -10.13 -4.22 -29.91
C ALA A 89 -10.85 -3.30 -30.90
N LEU A 90 -11.16 -2.05 -30.50
CA LEU A 90 -11.76 -1.06 -31.40
C LEU A 90 -10.80 -0.63 -32.51
N ASN A 91 -9.51 -0.43 -32.20
CA ASN A 91 -8.49 -0.10 -33.19
C ASN A 91 -8.34 -1.21 -34.23
N ILE A 92 -8.33 -2.48 -33.81
CA ILE A 92 -8.34 -3.64 -34.72
C ILE A 92 -9.61 -3.63 -35.59
N SER A 93 -10.77 -3.35 -34.99
CA SER A 93 -12.05 -3.28 -35.72
C SER A 93 -12.05 -2.16 -36.77
N LYS A 94 -11.45 -1.01 -36.45
CA LYS A 94 -11.26 0.12 -37.38
C LYS A 94 -10.34 -0.23 -38.54
N ILE A 95 -9.29 -1.03 -38.32
CA ILE A 95 -8.43 -1.53 -39.40
C ILE A 95 -9.21 -2.49 -40.29
N ARG A 96 -9.95 -3.45 -39.71
CA ARG A 96 -10.78 -4.43 -40.44
C ARG A 96 -11.91 -3.78 -41.23
N ALA A 97 -12.50 -2.70 -40.71
CA ALA A 97 -13.53 -1.94 -41.42
C ALA A 97 -13.05 -1.39 -42.77
N LYS A 98 -11.74 -1.18 -42.95
CA LYS A 98 -11.17 -0.73 -44.23
C LYS A 98 -11.25 -1.78 -45.33
N THR A 99 -11.33 -3.07 -44.99
CA THR A 99 -11.34 -4.19 -45.95
C THR A 99 -12.73 -4.78 -46.17
N LEU A 100 -13.78 -4.22 -45.57
CA LEU A 100 -15.16 -4.67 -45.78
C LEU A 100 -15.67 -4.29 -47.18
N ASN A 101 -16.34 -5.26 -47.83
CA ASN A 101 -17.07 -5.06 -49.08
C ASN A 101 -18.50 -4.57 -48.78
N VAL A 102 -18.62 -3.31 -48.38
CA VAL A 102 -19.88 -2.60 -48.13
C VAL A 102 -19.94 -1.32 -48.94
N SER A 103 -21.11 -0.67 -48.99
CA SER A 103 -21.22 0.61 -49.69
C SER A 103 -20.33 1.69 -49.05
N HIS A 104 -19.98 2.72 -49.82
CA HIS A 104 -19.16 3.82 -49.31
C HIS A 104 -19.85 4.54 -48.13
N GLU A 105 -21.17 4.69 -48.17
CA GLU A 105 -21.94 5.33 -47.11
C GLU A 105 -21.92 4.51 -45.81
N GLU A 106 -22.08 3.18 -45.89
CA GLU A 106 -21.99 2.28 -44.74
C GLU A 106 -20.59 2.29 -44.12
N LYS A 107 -19.55 2.30 -44.96
CA LYS A 107 -18.15 2.38 -44.51
C LYS A 107 -17.87 3.68 -43.76
N GLU A 108 -18.42 4.79 -44.25
CA GLU A 108 -18.26 6.10 -43.61
C GLU A 108 -19.01 6.17 -42.28
N LYS A 109 -20.25 5.67 -42.22
CA LYS A 109 -21.02 5.57 -40.97
C LYS A 109 -20.28 4.72 -39.92
N LEU A 110 -19.76 3.56 -40.32
CA LEU A 110 -19.00 2.68 -39.43
C LEU A 110 -17.71 3.35 -38.93
N ARG A 111 -17.02 4.10 -39.80
CA ARG A 111 -15.83 4.86 -39.42
C ARG A 111 -16.15 5.89 -38.35
N ILE A 112 -17.18 6.71 -38.57
CA ILE A 112 -17.61 7.75 -37.61
C ILE A 112 -17.98 7.13 -36.25
N GLN A 113 -18.71 6.01 -36.26
CA GLN A 113 -19.07 5.30 -35.03
C GLN A 113 -17.84 4.78 -34.27
N LEU A 114 -16.90 4.15 -34.97
CA LEU A 114 -15.67 3.64 -34.37
C LEU A 114 -14.78 4.78 -33.85
N ASP A 115 -14.68 5.89 -34.58
CA ASP A 115 -13.91 7.07 -34.16
C ASP A 115 -14.49 7.68 -32.89
N SER A 116 -15.80 7.85 -32.82
CA SER A 116 -16.48 8.35 -31.62
C SER A 116 -16.31 7.41 -30.41
N ALA A 117 -16.39 6.09 -30.62
CA ALA A 117 -16.20 5.11 -29.55
C ALA A 117 -14.75 5.10 -29.04
N ILE A 118 -13.77 5.22 -29.94
CA ILE A 118 -12.35 5.31 -29.58
C ILE A 118 -12.08 6.60 -28.79
N GLU A 119 -12.59 7.74 -29.25
CA GLU A 119 -12.42 9.03 -28.56
C GLU A 119 -13.00 8.96 -27.14
N THR A 120 -14.20 8.41 -26.99
CA THR A 120 -14.85 8.24 -25.68
C THR A 120 -14.00 7.40 -24.72
N LEU A 121 -13.52 6.24 -25.17
CA LEU A 121 -12.66 5.38 -24.34
C LEU A 121 -11.28 6.00 -24.05
N GLN A 122 -10.75 6.80 -24.98
CA GLN A 122 -9.49 7.53 -24.76
C GLN A 122 -9.66 8.57 -23.65
N THR A 123 -10.72 9.37 -23.69
CA THR A 123 -11.01 10.35 -22.63
C THR A 123 -11.22 9.68 -21.27
N GLU A 124 -11.96 8.57 -21.23
CA GLU A 124 -12.16 7.82 -19.98
C GLU A 124 -10.83 7.26 -19.44
N LYS A 125 -10.00 6.71 -20.31
CA LYS A 125 -8.68 6.20 -19.93
C LYS A 125 -7.76 7.30 -19.43
N GLU A 126 -7.76 8.47 -20.06
CA GLU A 126 -6.98 9.63 -19.62
C GLU A 126 -7.37 10.06 -18.20
N ALA A 127 -8.68 10.16 -17.92
CA ALA A 127 -9.18 10.50 -16.58
C ALA A 127 -8.77 9.45 -15.52
N ILE A 128 -8.85 8.15 -15.84
CA ILE A 128 -8.39 7.08 -14.94
C ILE A 128 -6.87 7.13 -14.75
N SER A 129 -6.12 7.44 -15.80
CA SER A 129 -4.66 7.57 -15.73
C SER A 129 -4.22 8.75 -14.86
N GLU A 130 -4.94 9.87 -14.91
CA GLU A 130 -4.69 11.02 -14.03
C GLU A 130 -4.94 10.65 -12.57
N GLN A 131 -6.08 10.03 -12.26
CA GLN A 131 -6.37 9.54 -10.91
C GLN A 131 -5.33 8.52 -10.40
N LEU A 132 -4.85 7.63 -11.28
CA LEU A 132 -3.77 6.70 -10.94
C LEU A 132 -2.47 7.43 -10.63
N ASN A 133 -2.10 8.43 -11.43
CA ASN A 133 -0.91 9.25 -11.20
C ASN A 133 -0.99 10.00 -9.88
N GLU A 134 -2.11 10.66 -9.59
CA GLU A 134 -2.31 11.36 -8.32
C GLU A 134 -2.16 10.41 -7.12
N LEU A 135 -2.80 9.25 -7.18
CA LEU A 135 -2.75 8.25 -6.13
C LEU A 135 -1.34 7.66 -5.97
N GLN A 136 -0.62 7.46 -7.07
CA GLN A 136 0.76 7.01 -7.05
C GLN A 136 1.70 8.09 -6.49
N GLU A 137 1.51 9.36 -6.83
CA GLU A 137 2.27 10.48 -6.26
C GLU A 137 1.99 10.65 -4.77
N GLU A 138 0.74 10.47 -4.34
CA GLU A 138 0.37 10.40 -2.93
C GLU A 138 1.13 9.25 -2.24
N LEU A 139 1.13 8.05 -2.84
CA LEU A 139 1.86 6.89 -2.33
C LEU A 139 3.38 7.07 -2.30
N LYS A 140 3.97 7.75 -3.29
CA LYS A 140 5.42 8.04 -3.34
C LYS A 140 5.88 8.94 -2.19
N LYS A 141 4.99 9.77 -1.64
CA LYS A 141 5.29 10.55 -0.42
C LYS A 141 5.49 9.65 0.79
N TYR A 142 4.87 8.47 0.81
CA TYR A 142 5.15 7.39 1.76
C TYR A 142 6.39 6.62 1.28
N ARG A 143 7.57 7.23 1.51
CA ARG A 143 8.90 6.61 1.40
C ARG A 143 8.95 5.24 2.10
N PRO A 144 9.91 4.34 1.78
CA PRO A 144 9.85 2.95 2.21
C PRO A 144 9.44 2.81 3.66
N ILE A 145 8.28 2.20 3.86
CA ILE A 145 7.71 1.93 5.17
C ILE A 145 8.53 0.81 5.78
N TYR A 146 9.06 1.04 6.97
CA TYR A 146 9.84 0.06 7.70
C TYR A 146 9.51 0.10 9.19
N LEU A 147 9.72 -1.05 9.84
CA LEU A 147 9.68 -1.22 11.28
C LEU A 147 11.10 -1.51 11.73
N ARG A 148 11.71 -0.54 12.39
CA ARG A 148 13.04 -0.66 12.96
C ARG A 148 12.92 -1.01 14.43
N ILE A 149 13.62 -2.06 14.85
CA ILE A 149 13.69 -2.54 16.22
C ILE A 149 15.13 -2.39 16.72
N ALA A 150 15.42 -1.36 17.51
CA ALA A 150 16.77 -1.11 18.03
C ALA A 150 17.16 -2.05 19.19
N GLY A 151 16.19 -2.55 19.95
CA GLY A 151 16.35 -3.52 21.02
C GLY A 151 15.97 -4.92 20.54
N ALA A 152 14.83 -5.42 21.02
CA ALA A 152 14.31 -6.73 20.67
C ALA A 152 12.81 -6.71 20.32
N VAL A 153 12.41 -7.57 19.39
CA VAL A 153 11.01 -7.92 19.15
C VAL A 153 10.79 -9.35 19.63
N TYR A 154 9.76 -9.57 20.42
CA TYR A 154 9.49 -10.84 21.10
C TYR A 154 8.38 -11.65 20.43
N PRO A 155 8.28 -12.96 20.72
CA PRO A 155 7.17 -13.79 20.25
C PRO A 155 5.81 -13.23 20.64
N GLY A 156 4.78 -13.53 19.84
CA GLY A 156 3.42 -13.01 20.03
C GLY A 156 3.16 -11.63 19.41
N VAL A 157 4.20 -11.04 18.79
CA VAL A 157 4.07 -9.84 17.96
C VAL A 157 3.67 -10.23 16.54
N LYS A 158 2.66 -9.55 16.00
CA LYS A 158 2.27 -9.62 14.59
C LYS A 158 2.56 -8.30 13.90
N ILE A 159 3.34 -8.36 12.83
CA ILE A 159 3.67 -7.20 11.99
C ILE A 159 2.81 -7.29 10.72
N VAL A 160 2.09 -6.21 10.41
CA VAL A 160 1.20 -6.12 9.25
C VAL A 160 1.58 -4.93 8.39
N PHE A 161 1.84 -5.18 7.11
CA PHE A 161 2.01 -4.16 6.08
C PHE A 161 0.92 -4.32 5.02
N GLY A 162 -0.13 -3.50 5.09
CA GLY A 162 -1.31 -3.67 4.24
C GLY A 162 -1.94 -5.05 4.41
N GLN A 163 -1.96 -5.86 3.34
CA GLN A 163 -2.48 -7.24 3.35
C GLN A 163 -1.46 -8.31 3.77
N HIS A 164 -0.20 -7.93 3.95
CA HIS A 164 0.88 -8.84 4.26
C HIS A 164 1.11 -8.90 5.77
N GLN A 165 1.30 -10.10 6.32
CA GLN A 165 1.54 -10.32 7.74
C GLN A 165 2.81 -11.15 7.99
N PHE A 166 3.48 -10.87 9.10
CA PHE A 166 4.64 -11.60 9.60
C PHE A 166 4.48 -11.82 11.11
N ASP A 167 4.36 -13.07 11.51
CA ASP A 167 4.26 -13.47 12.92
C ASP A 167 5.64 -13.72 13.50
N ILE A 168 5.93 -13.07 14.63
CA ILE A 168 7.16 -13.28 15.37
C ILE A 168 6.99 -14.52 16.24
N ILE A 169 7.67 -15.60 15.86
CA ILE A 169 7.67 -16.88 16.58
C ILE A 169 8.92 -16.99 17.48
N GLU A 170 10.04 -16.43 17.02
CA GLU A 170 11.30 -16.35 17.76
C GLU A 170 11.75 -14.89 17.88
N PRO A 171 12.47 -14.53 18.96
CA PRO A 171 12.88 -13.15 19.17
C PRO A 171 13.93 -12.71 18.14
N PHE A 172 13.73 -11.52 17.57
CA PHE A 172 14.75 -10.84 16.77
C PHE A 172 15.33 -9.67 17.55
N LYS A 173 16.60 -9.36 17.31
CA LYS A 173 17.28 -8.21 17.89
C LYS A 173 17.86 -7.36 16.78
N GLN A 174 17.88 -6.05 17.00
CA GLN A 174 18.54 -5.08 16.10
C GLN A 174 18.19 -5.36 14.62
N VAL A 175 16.89 -5.32 14.31
CA VAL A 175 16.35 -5.77 13.03
C VAL A 175 15.48 -4.68 12.40
N GLU A 176 15.44 -4.65 11.08
CA GLU A 176 14.51 -3.84 10.31
C GLU A 176 13.63 -4.74 9.45
N PHE A 177 12.32 -4.64 9.63
CA PHE A 177 11.32 -5.28 8.78
C PHE A 177 10.82 -4.28 7.73
N TYR A 178 10.62 -4.75 6.51
CA TYR A 178 10.13 -3.94 5.41
C TYR A 178 9.36 -4.80 4.41
N LEU A 179 8.44 -4.18 3.66
CA LEU A 179 7.76 -4.85 2.55
C LEU A 179 8.68 -4.86 1.32
N HIS A 180 9.03 -6.05 0.83
CA HIS A 180 9.84 -6.18 -0.38
C HIS A 180 9.02 -5.74 -1.62
N PRO A 181 9.47 -4.76 -2.41
CA PRO A 181 8.66 -4.14 -3.47
C PRO A 181 8.27 -5.13 -4.58
N VAL A 182 9.20 -5.99 -5.01
CA VAL A 182 8.96 -6.97 -6.07
C VAL A 182 8.25 -8.23 -5.56
N GLN A 183 8.76 -8.83 -4.48
CA GLN A 183 8.24 -10.11 -3.97
C GLN A 183 6.93 -9.97 -3.20
N GLN A 184 6.49 -8.74 -2.87
CA GLN A 184 5.26 -8.48 -2.13
C GLN A 184 5.18 -9.35 -0.85
N LYS A 185 6.27 -9.37 -0.09
CA LYS A 185 6.37 -10.11 1.18
C LYS A 185 7.17 -9.31 2.19
N ILE A 186 6.89 -9.52 3.48
CA ILE A 186 7.67 -8.89 4.55
C ILE A 186 9.02 -9.61 4.63
N CYS A 187 10.09 -8.84 4.44
CA CYS A 187 11.46 -9.26 4.63
C CYS A 187 12.05 -8.55 5.84
N TYR A 188 13.16 -9.07 6.35
CA TYR A 188 13.91 -8.44 7.41
C TYR A 188 15.41 -8.47 7.14
N ARG A 189 16.12 -7.50 7.73
CA ARG A 189 17.58 -7.38 7.66
C ARG A 189 18.14 -6.89 8.99
N ALA A 190 19.38 -7.24 9.30
CA ALA A 190 20.08 -6.70 10.45
C ALA A 190 20.20 -5.17 10.33
N LEU A 191 20.04 -4.46 11.45
CA LEU A 191 20.31 -3.03 11.50
C LEU A 191 21.79 -2.78 11.33
N LYS A 192 22.15 -2.01 10.31
CA LYS A 192 23.50 -1.48 10.20
C LYS A 192 23.66 -0.44 11.30
N THR A 193 24.51 -0.73 12.27
CA THR A 193 25.03 0.26 13.21
C THR A 193 25.88 1.24 12.39
N SER A 194 25.42 2.49 12.29
CA SER A 194 26.25 3.61 11.83
C SER A 194 27.37 3.88 12.82
#